data_AF-R6YEK8-F1
#
_entry.id   AF-R6YEK8-F1
#
_cell.length_a   1.000
_cell.length_b   1.000
_cell.length_c   1.000
_cell.angle_alpha   90.00
_cell.angle_beta   90.00
_cell.angle_gamma   90.00
#
_symmetry.space_group_name_H-M   'P 1'
#
loop_
_entity.id
_entity.type
_entity.pdbx_description
1 polymer ?
#
loop_
_entity_poly.entity_id
_entity_poly.type
_entity_poly.pdbx_seq_one_letter_code
_entity_poly.pdbx_strand_id
1 'polypeptide(L)'
;MPYYVRRKPKKKEKPLPLFDKAGVKVKKKTDYVRKLDNVFSLYIRLRDAMPNGLIRCISCGQIKPFDKFDNGHYFSRRNMATRWDEDNCHAECSYCNRFKADHMVGYRENLIRKIGQQRFEKLEWKTSQSKKWADFELRELIKYYKALCEKLKQEKGL
;
A
#
# COMPACT_ATOMS: atom_id res chain seq x y z
N MET A 1 -45.53 -26.34 -8.51
CA MET A 1 -44.14 -26.21 -8.03
C MET A 1 -44.16 -25.76 -6.57
N PRO A 2 -43.80 -26.61 -5.60
CA PRO A 2 -43.89 -26.26 -4.19
C PRO A 2 -42.81 -25.23 -3.81
N TYR A 3 -43.26 -24.12 -3.24
CA TYR A 3 -42.48 -22.98 -2.77
C TYR A 3 -41.72 -23.35 -1.49
N TYR A 4 -40.39 -23.43 -1.55
CA TYR A 4 -39.55 -23.67 -0.38
C TYR A 4 -39.50 -22.44 0.53
N VAL A 5 -40.07 -22.53 1.73
CA VAL A 5 -39.90 -21.53 2.81
C VAL A 5 -38.52 -21.73 3.45
N ARG A 6 -37.57 -20.85 3.14
CA ARG A 6 -36.24 -20.82 3.80
C ARG A 6 -36.36 -20.39 5.27
N ARG A 7 -36.19 -21.31 6.22
CA ARG A 7 -35.98 -20.97 7.64
C ARG A 7 -34.58 -20.39 7.83
N LYS A 8 -34.47 -19.15 8.33
CA LYS A 8 -33.19 -18.52 8.68
C LYS A 8 -32.58 -19.25 9.89
N PRO A 9 -31.30 -19.67 9.85
CA PRO A 9 -30.65 -20.28 11.01
C PRO A 9 -30.53 -19.28 12.16
N LYS A 10 -30.89 -19.69 13.38
CA LYS A 10 -30.65 -18.90 14.60
C LYS A 10 -29.14 -18.69 14.75
N LYS A 11 -28.69 -17.44 14.87
CA LYS A 11 -27.29 -17.11 15.18
C LYS A 11 -26.94 -17.76 16.52
N LYS A 12 -26.00 -18.71 16.53
CA LYS A 12 -25.36 -19.18 17.77
C LYS A 12 -24.61 -17.99 18.37
N GLU A 13 -24.98 -17.57 19.57
CA GLU A 13 -24.24 -16.56 20.32
C GLU A 13 -22.84 -17.11 20.61
N LYS A 14 -21.81 -16.48 20.03
CA LYS A 14 -20.43 -16.85 20.32
C LYS A 14 -20.14 -16.40 21.76
N PRO A 15 -19.56 -17.26 22.61
CA PRO A 15 -19.20 -16.86 23.96
C PRO A 15 -18.23 -15.68 23.89
N LEU A 16 -18.54 -14.61 24.62
CA LEU A 16 -17.68 -13.44 24.75
C LEU A 16 -16.30 -13.88 25.27
N PRO A 17 -15.19 -13.38 24.70
CA PRO A 17 -13.85 -13.78 25.11
C PRO A 17 -13.63 -13.47 26.59
N LEU A 18 -12.85 -14.33 27.26
CA LEU A 18 -12.66 -14.35 28.72
C LEU A 18 -12.30 -12.97 29.33
N PHE A 19 -11.60 -12.12 28.55
CA PHE A 19 -11.13 -10.81 28.97
C PHE A 19 -12.19 -9.69 28.84
N ASP A 20 -13.27 -9.90 28.08
CA ASP A 20 -14.38 -8.94 27.99
C ASP A 20 -15.26 -8.97 29.25
N LYS A 21 -15.19 -10.04 30.05
CA LYS A 21 -15.96 -10.20 31.30
C LYS A 21 -15.43 -9.37 32.46
N ALA A 22 -14.16 -8.95 32.42
CA ALA A 22 -13.47 -8.32 33.56
C ALA A 22 -13.35 -6.79 33.46
N GLY A 23 -13.96 -6.14 32.46
CA GLY A 23 -13.84 -4.68 32.27
C GLY A 23 -12.42 -4.18 31.95
N VAL A 24 -11.48 -5.10 31.69
CA VAL A 24 -10.08 -4.78 31.40
C VAL A 24 -9.97 -4.26 29.97
N LYS A 25 -9.87 -2.94 29.81
CA LYS A 25 -9.58 -2.30 28.51
C LYS A 25 -8.12 -2.57 28.12
N VAL A 26 -7.88 -3.66 27.38
CA VAL A 26 -6.55 -3.94 26.80
C VAL A 26 -6.24 -2.88 25.73
N LYS A 27 -5.21 -2.06 25.94
CA LYS A 27 -4.73 -1.13 24.91
C LYS A 27 -4.28 -1.93 23.69
N LYS A 28 -4.91 -1.68 22.54
CA LYS A 28 -4.56 -2.34 21.28
C LYS A 28 -3.09 -2.06 20.94
N LYS A 29 -2.30 -3.12 20.71
CA LYS A 29 -0.89 -2.99 20.28
C LYS A 29 -0.83 -2.07 19.05
N THR A 30 0.10 -1.12 19.05
CA THR A 30 0.27 -0.22 17.91
C THR A 30 0.72 -1.01 16.69
N ASP A 31 -0.05 -0.93 15.62
CA ASP A 31 0.27 -1.58 14.33
C ASP A 31 1.30 -0.73 13.57
N TYR A 32 2.58 -1.08 13.71
CA TYR A 32 3.68 -0.39 13.02
C TYR A 32 3.63 -0.60 11.51
N VAL A 33 3.15 -1.76 11.03
CA VAL A 33 2.99 -2.05 9.60
C VAL A 33 2.01 -1.06 8.99
N ARG A 34 0.85 -0.85 9.62
CA ARG A 34 -0.14 0.13 9.15
C ARG A 34 0.39 1.57 9.19
N LYS A 35 1.14 1.92 10.23
CA LYS A 35 1.77 3.26 10.32
C LYS A 35 2.78 3.46 9.18
N LEU A 36 3.61 2.47 8.92
CA LEU A 36 4.59 2.52 7.84
C LEU A 36 3.92 2.56 6.46
N ASP A 37 2.88 1.75 6.22
CA ASP A 37 2.10 1.80 4.98
C ASP A 37 1.59 3.23 4.67
N ASN A 38 1.06 3.92 5.67
CA ASN A 38 0.53 5.27 5.49
C ASN A 38 1.62 6.28 5.14
N VAL A 39 2.74 6.25 5.87
CA VAL A 39 3.87 7.16 5.64
C VAL A 39 4.53 6.88 4.30
N PHE A 40 4.76 5.61 4.00
CA PHE A 40 5.36 5.18 2.73
C PHE A 40 4.44 5.50 1.54
N SER A 41 3.13 5.34 1.68
CA SER A 41 2.16 5.74 0.65
C SER A 41 2.18 7.26 0.40
N LEU A 42 2.35 8.08 1.43
CA LEU A 42 2.52 9.52 1.26
C LEU A 42 3.84 9.82 0.53
N TYR A 43 4.94 9.19 0.95
CA TYR A 43 6.25 9.36 0.34
C TYR A 43 6.23 9.05 -1.17
N ILE A 44 5.68 7.91 -1.60
CA ILE A 44 5.65 7.54 -3.02
C ILE A 44 4.87 8.56 -3.86
N ARG A 45 3.71 9.03 -3.36
CA ARG A 45 2.92 10.05 -4.06
C ARG A 45 3.65 11.38 -4.13
N LEU A 46 4.31 11.79 -3.03
CA LEU A 46 5.12 13.02 -3.01
C LEU A 46 6.33 12.91 -3.93
N ARG A 47 7.03 11.78 -3.94
CA ARG A 47 8.17 11.51 -4.83
C ARG A 47 7.79 11.68 -6.29
N ASP A 48 6.69 11.05 -6.71
CA ASP A 48 6.21 11.05 -8.09
C ASP A 48 5.39 12.30 -8.48
N ALA A 49 5.10 13.20 -7.52
CA ALA A 49 4.46 14.48 -7.81
C ALA A 49 5.40 15.45 -8.53
N MET A 50 4.89 16.15 -9.51
CA MET A 50 5.56 17.27 -10.16
C MET A 50 5.43 18.53 -9.28
N PRO A 51 6.27 19.57 -9.48
CA PRO A 51 6.21 20.80 -8.69
C PRO A 51 4.87 21.54 -8.72
N ASN A 52 4.01 21.25 -9.70
CA ASN A 52 2.66 21.82 -9.84
C ASN A 52 1.57 21.01 -9.10
N GLY A 53 1.94 20.03 -8.26
CA GLY A 53 0.98 19.19 -7.54
C GLY A 53 0.25 18.14 -8.40
N LEU A 54 0.67 17.97 -9.65
CA LEU A 54 0.15 16.95 -10.55
C LEU A 54 1.02 15.71 -10.53
N ILE A 55 0.40 14.54 -10.71
CA ILE A 55 1.11 13.26 -10.81
C ILE A 55 0.71 12.57 -12.12
N ARG A 56 1.66 11.88 -12.76
CA ARG A 56 1.40 11.01 -13.91
C ARG A 56 1.22 9.57 -13.43
N CYS A 57 0.10 8.95 -13.79
CA CYS A 57 -0.18 7.56 -13.44
C CYS A 57 0.75 6.58 -14.15
N ILE A 58 1.37 5.67 -13.38
CA ILE A 58 2.23 4.62 -13.94
C ILE A 58 1.50 3.67 -14.89
N SER A 59 0.21 3.38 -14.64
CA SER A 59 -0.53 2.38 -15.43
C SER A 59 -1.15 2.94 -16.70
N CYS A 60 -1.77 4.12 -16.62
CA CYS A 60 -2.50 4.72 -17.76
C CYS A 60 -1.85 5.97 -18.34
N GLY A 61 -0.78 6.49 -17.73
CA GLY A 61 -0.08 7.67 -18.22
C GLY A 61 -0.82 9.00 -18.07
N GLN A 62 -2.07 9.02 -17.60
CA GLN A 62 -2.86 10.24 -17.40
C GLN A 62 -2.30 11.08 -16.24
N ILE A 63 -2.33 12.40 -16.40
CA ILE A 63 -1.93 13.36 -15.39
C ILE A 63 -3.18 13.81 -14.61
N LYS A 64 -3.14 13.69 -13.28
CA LYS A 64 -4.26 14.10 -12.40
C LYS A 64 -3.72 14.82 -11.14
N PRO A 65 -4.57 15.50 -10.36
CA PRO A 65 -4.17 16.09 -9.08
C PRO A 65 -3.74 15.05 -8.04
N PHE A 66 -2.86 15.44 -7.13
CA PHE A 66 -2.29 14.60 -6.06
C PHE A 66 -3.32 13.73 -5.30
N ASP A 67 -4.49 14.28 -4.98
CA ASP A 67 -5.53 13.60 -4.18
C ASP A 67 -6.21 12.43 -4.89
N LYS A 68 -6.01 12.29 -6.21
CA LYS A 68 -6.59 11.19 -7.01
C LYS A 68 -5.65 10.00 -7.17
N PHE A 69 -4.53 10.00 -6.45
CA PHE A 69 -3.52 8.95 -6.51
C PHE A 69 -3.44 8.15 -5.21
N ASP A 70 -3.19 6.87 -5.39
CA ASP A 70 -2.82 5.92 -4.37
C ASP A 70 -1.38 5.45 -4.58
N ASN A 71 -0.84 4.71 -3.61
CA ASN A 71 0.37 3.92 -3.80
C ASN A 71 0.00 2.60 -4.50
N GLY A 72 0.39 2.44 -5.77
CA GLY A 72 0.19 1.22 -6.53
C GLY A 72 1.38 0.28 -6.36
N HIS A 73 1.12 -0.95 -5.94
CA HIS A 73 2.11 -2.03 -5.79
C HIS A 73 2.11 -2.92 -7.03
N TYR A 74 3.25 -3.07 -7.72
CA TYR A 74 3.35 -4.02 -8.85
C TYR A 74 3.31 -5.48 -8.33
N PHE A 75 4.22 -5.82 -7.42
CA PHE A 75 4.15 -7.06 -6.67
C PHE A 75 3.32 -6.88 -5.40
N SER A 76 2.45 -7.86 -5.14
CA SER A 76 1.48 -7.82 -4.06
C SER A 76 2.07 -7.38 -2.73
N ARG A 77 1.37 -6.48 -2.04
CA ARG A 77 1.68 -6.08 -0.66
C ARG A 77 1.84 -7.26 0.31
N ARG A 78 1.30 -8.44 -0.01
CA ARG A 78 1.49 -9.67 0.79
C ARG A 78 2.96 -10.06 0.93
N ASN A 79 3.78 -9.72 -0.07
CA ASN A 79 5.21 -9.95 -0.02
C ASN A 79 5.90 -8.87 0.81
N MET A 80 6.36 -9.24 2.01
CA MET A 80 7.02 -8.31 2.93
C MET A 80 8.43 -7.90 2.47
N ALA A 81 9.08 -8.64 1.56
CA ALA A 81 10.40 -8.28 1.05
C ALA A 81 10.35 -7.05 0.14
N THR A 82 9.26 -6.91 -0.63
CA THR A 82 9.09 -5.83 -1.62
C THR A 82 7.99 -4.82 -1.26
N ARG A 83 7.31 -4.99 -0.12
CA ARG A 83 6.16 -4.15 0.29
C ARG A 83 6.48 -2.65 0.37
N TRP A 84 7.65 -2.33 0.91
CA TRP A 84 8.14 -0.95 1.06
C TRP A 84 9.39 -0.71 0.20
N ASP A 85 9.51 -1.47 -0.89
CA ASP A 85 10.54 -1.24 -1.90
C ASP A 85 10.06 -0.14 -2.85
N GLU A 86 10.89 0.88 -3.03
CA GLU A 86 10.58 2.05 -3.86
C GLU A 86 10.50 1.72 -5.35
N ASP A 87 11.15 0.64 -5.79
CA ASP A 87 11.05 0.15 -7.17
C ASP A 87 9.76 -0.64 -7.40
N ASN A 88 9.18 -1.22 -6.36
CA ASN A 88 7.91 -1.92 -6.43
C ASN A 88 6.69 -0.98 -6.43
N CYS A 89 6.88 0.25 -5.98
CA CYS A 89 5.81 1.15 -5.59
C CYS A 89 5.89 2.47 -6.34
N HIS A 90 4.80 2.82 -7.02
CA HIS A 90 4.71 4.05 -7.83
C HIS A 90 3.30 4.65 -7.69
N ALA A 91 3.19 5.93 -7.97
CA ALA A 91 1.91 6.60 -7.91
C ALA A 91 0.97 6.10 -9.01
N GLU A 92 -0.18 5.59 -8.58
CA GLU A 92 -1.20 5.05 -9.46
C GLU A 92 -2.55 5.73 -9.22
N CYS A 93 -3.27 6.04 -10.29
CA CYS A 93 -4.57 6.67 -10.20
C CYS A 93 -5.55 5.76 -9.44
N SER A 94 -6.39 6.30 -8.54
CA SER A 94 -7.30 5.47 -7.74
C SER A 94 -8.26 4.63 -8.58
N TYR A 95 -8.64 5.10 -9.77
CA TYR A 95 -9.44 4.32 -10.71
C TYR A 95 -8.67 3.07 -11.21
N CYS A 96 -7.42 3.28 -11.59
CA CYS A 96 -6.52 2.26 -12.12
C CYS A 96 -6.23 1.19 -11.06
N ASN A 97 -5.80 1.63 -9.87
CA ASN A 97 -5.38 0.75 -8.78
C ASN A 97 -6.54 -0.06 -8.17
N ARG A 98 -7.76 0.49 -8.15
CA ARG A 98 -8.89 -0.11 -7.42
C ARG A 98 -9.92 -0.81 -8.29
N PHE A 99 -10.12 -0.36 -9.53
CA PHE A 99 -11.25 -0.79 -10.38
C PHE A 99 -10.83 -1.41 -11.71
N LYS A 100 -9.66 -1.05 -12.25
CA LYS A 100 -9.24 -1.49 -13.58
C LYS A 100 -8.46 -2.81 -13.46
N ALA A 101 -8.94 -3.89 -14.07
CA ALA A 101 -8.31 -5.21 -13.95
C ALA A 101 -7.00 -5.35 -14.77
N ASP A 102 -6.93 -4.69 -15.93
CA ASP A 102 -5.82 -4.73 -16.89
C ASP A 102 -4.73 -3.68 -16.62
N HIS A 103 -4.79 -2.98 -15.48
CA HIS A 103 -3.85 -1.89 -15.16
C HIS A 103 -2.38 -2.37 -15.11
N MET A 104 -2.14 -3.62 -14.71
CA MET A 104 -0.80 -4.20 -14.59
C MET A 104 -0.03 -4.33 -15.91
N VAL A 105 -0.72 -4.43 -17.05
CA VAL A 105 -0.06 -4.51 -18.37
C VAL A 105 0.69 -3.21 -18.65
N GLY A 106 -0.03 -2.08 -18.56
CA GLY A 106 0.57 -0.75 -18.71
C GLY A 106 1.55 -0.42 -17.57
N TYR A 107 1.27 -0.88 -16.35
CA TYR A 107 2.19 -0.73 -15.21
C TYR A 107 3.54 -1.37 -15.55
N ARG A 108 3.57 -2.63 -15.99
CA ARG A 108 4.81 -3.36 -16.26
C ARG A 108 5.69 -2.65 -17.30
N GLU A 109 5.09 -2.27 -18.43
CA GLU A 109 5.82 -1.59 -19.50
C GLU A 109 6.44 -0.27 -19.03
N ASN A 110 5.65 0.54 -18.31
CA ASN A 110 6.13 1.83 -17.81
C ASN A 110 7.11 1.66 -16.64
N LEU A 111 6.97 0.61 -15.83
CA LEU A 111 7.91 0.27 -14.78
C LEU A 111 9.28 -0.06 -15.37
N ILE A 112 9.35 -0.97 -16.34
CA ILE A 112 10.61 -1.34 -17.01
C ILE A 112 11.23 -0.10 -17.68
N ARG A 113 10.44 0.77 -18.31
CA ARG A 113 10.94 2.03 -18.87
C ARG A 113 11.49 2.99 -17.80
N LYS A 114 10.90 3.02 -16.60
CA LYS A 114 11.28 3.93 -15.50
C LYS A 114 12.52 3.46 -14.75
N ILE A 115 12.62 2.16 -14.42
CA ILE A 115 13.72 1.62 -13.60
C ILE A 115 14.77 0.84 -14.42
N GLY A 116 14.46 0.47 -15.66
CA GLY A 116 15.31 -0.37 -16.49
C GLY A 116 15.19 -1.86 -16.15
N GLN A 117 15.62 -2.69 -17.10
CA GLN A 117 15.49 -4.14 -17.03
C GLN A 117 16.23 -4.76 -15.83
N GLN A 118 17.47 -4.34 -15.56
CA GLN A 118 18.28 -4.90 -14.46
C GLN A 118 17.65 -4.68 -13.08
N ARG A 119 17.06 -3.49 -12.84
CA ARG A 119 16.38 -3.20 -11.57
C ARG A 119 15.07 -3.97 -11.46
N PHE A 120 14.37 -4.14 -12.57
CA PHE A 120 13.17 -4.99 -12.62
C PHE A 120 13.49 -6.45 -12.29
N GLU A 121 14.55 -7.02 -12.87
CA GLU A 121 15.00 -8.38 -12.57
C GLU A 121 15.43 -8.54 -11.11
N LYS A 122 16.15 -7.54 -10.56
CA LYS A 122 16.47 -7.51 -9.13
C LYS A 122 15.22 -7.46 -8.26
N LEU A 123 14.20 -6.73 -8.69
CA LEU A 123 12.92 -6.66 -7.99
C LEU A 123 12.20 -8.02 -8.02
N GLU A 124 12.14 -8.68 -9.18
CA GLU A 124 11.63 -10.05 -9.31
C GLU A 124 12.38 -11.02 -8.39
N TRP A 125 13.72 -10.96 -8.38
CA TRP A 125 14.53 -11.78 -7.49
C TRP A 125 14.18 -11.55 -6.01
N LYS A 126 14.02 -10.29 -5.57
CA LYS A 126 13.59 -9.96 -4.20
C LYS A 126 12.24 -10.53 -3.84
N THR A 127 11.32 -10.70 -4.80
CA THR A 127 10.00 -11.27 -4.50
C THR A 127 10.07 -12.75 -4.12
N SER A 128 11.09 -13.48 -4.56
CA SER A 128 11.28 -14.87 -4.13
C SER A 128 11.76 -14.99 -2.68
N GLN A 129 12.21 -13.88 -2.09
CA GLN A 129 12.73 -13.84 -0.73
C GLN A 129 11.60 -13.67 0.30
N SER A 130 11.72 -14.38 1.42
CA SER A 130 10.85 -14.17 2.59
C SER A 130 11.51 -13.22 3.57
N LYS A 131 10.85 -12.09 3.87
CA LYS A 131 11.32 -11.14 4.88
C LYS A 131 10.34 -11.05 6.05
N LYS A 132 10.87 -11.17 7.27
CA LYS A 132 10.13 -10.88 8.51
C LYS A 132 10.74 -9.62 9.13
N TRP A 133 9.89 -8.63 9.38
CA TRP A 133 10.32 -7.35 9.93
C TRP A 133 10.18 -7.36 11.45
N ALA A 134 11.22 -6.90 12.13
CA ALA A 134 11.18 -6.64 13.56
C ALA A 134 10.53 -5.28 13.85
N ASP A 135 9.94 -5.12 15.05
CA ASP A 135 9.28 -3.88 15.46
C ASP A 135 10.23 -2.67 15.43
N PHE A 136 11.53 -2.86 15.71
CA PHE A 136 12.52 -1.77 15.66
C PHE A 136 12.80 -1.31 14.23
N GLU A 137 12.97 -2.22 13.27
CA GLU A 137 13.20 -1.90 11.85
C GLU A 137 12.02 -1.09 11.29
N LEU A 138 10.79 -1.50 11.62
CA LEU A 138 9.59 -0.76 11.20
C LEU A 138 9.57 0.66 11.76
N ARG A 139 9.99 0.85 13.02
CA ARG A 139 10.05 2.17 13.65
C ARG A 139 11.11 3.06 13.01
N GLU A 140 12.26 2.50 12.64
CA GLU A 140 13.31 3.23 11.93
C GLU A 140 12.85 3.66 10.54
N LEU A 141 12.23 2.75 9.77
CA LEU A 141 11.64 3.08 8.46
C LEU A 141 10.57 4.15 8.57
N ILE A 142 9.72 4.10 9.60
CA ILE A 142 8.70 5.15 9.84
C ILE A 142 9.39 6.51 10.05
N LYS A 143 10.46 6.57 10.85
CA LYS A 143 11.19 7.82 11.08
C LYS A 143 11.83 8.33 9.79
N TYR A 144 12.48 7.43 9.04
CA TYR A 144 13.15 7.74 7.79
C TYR A 144 12.18 8.33 6.75
N TYR A 145 11.09 7.62 6.44
CA TYR A 145 10.15 8.10 5.43
C TYR A 145 9.36 9.33 5.86
N LYS A 146 9.14 9.53 7.17
CA LYS A 146 8.57 10.79 7.66
C LYS A 146 9.48 11.97 7.36
N ALA A 147 10.78 11.85 7.66
CA ALA A 147 11.74 12.90 7.36
C ALA A 147 11.81 13.20 5.85
N LEU A 148 11.76 12.17 5.00
CA LEU A 148 11.70 12.36 3.55
C LEU A 148 10.41 13.05 3.08
N CYS A 149 9.26 12.69 3.65
CA CYS A 149 8.00 13.36 3.32
C CYS A 149 8.07 14.86 3.62
N GLU A 150 8.59 15.26 4.78
CA GLU A 150 8.68 16.67 5.15
C GLU A 150 9.65 17.44 4.24
N LYS A 151 10.78 16.83 3.86
CA LYS A 151 11.70 17.41 2.86
C LYS A 151 11.01 17.61 1.50
N LEU A 152 10.34 16.57 0.99
CA LEU A 152 9.68 16.64 -0.31
C LEU A 152 8.52 17.64 -0.35
N LYS A 153 7.79 17.80 0.77
CA LYS A 153 6.75 18.84 0.89
C LYS A 153 7.35 20.24 0.79
N GLN A 154 8.43 20.50 1.52
CA GLN A 154 9.15 21.79 1.48
C GLN A 154 9.69 22.09 0.08
N GLU A 155 10.30 21.10 -0.58
CA GLU A 155 10.85 21.25 -1.93
C GLU A 155 9.78 21.53 -2.99
N LYS A 156 8.58 20.95 -2.83
CA LYS A 156 7.51 21.04 -3.82
C LYS A 156 6.44 22.09 -3.49
N GLY A 157 6.52 22.73 -2.33
CA GLY A 157 5.53 23.71 -1.87
C GLY A 157 4.13 23.14 -1.68
N LEU A 158 4.03 21.84 -1.34
CA LEU A 158 2.80 21.07 -1.11
C LEU A 158 2.63 20.76 0.38
#